data_AF-A0AA97DZ87-F1
#
_entry.id   AF-A0AA97DZ87-F1
#
_cell.length_a   1.000
_cell.length_b   1.000
_cell.length_c   1.000
_cell.angle_alpha   90.00
_cell.angle_beta   90.00
_cell.angle_gamma   90.00
#
_symmetry.space_group_name_H-M   'P 1'
#
loop_
_entity.id
_entity.type
_entity.pdbx_description
1 polymer ?
#
loop_
_entity_poly.entity_id
_entity_poly.type
_entity_poly.pdbx_seq_one_letter_code
_entity_poly.pdbx_strand_id
1 'polypeptide(L)'
;MQPSLANWHANGQFHFDSEEADAVDVQVTWDEDAIVIDSPVSGSVWKMEVSEGQTVQAGQVLAILESMKMEIPIYATEKGVVTDLLLTEGSRVSAGQAVVVLK
;
A
#
# COMPACT_ATOMS: atom_id res chain seq x y z
N MET A 1 -26.14 -22.76 11.99
CA MET A 1 -24.85 -22.09 12.23
C MET A 1 -24.16 -22.02 10.88
N GLN A 2 -24.24 -20.87 10.21
CA GLN A 2 -23.93 -20.74 8.79
C GLN A 2 -22.42 -20.51 8.58
N PRO A 3 -21.83 -21.06 7.49
CA PRO A 3 -20.38 -21.15 7.29
C PRO A 3 -19.77 -19.81 6.85
N SER A 4 -18.49 -19.66 7.16
CA SER A 4 -17.58 -18.58 6.76
C SER A 4 -17.52 -18.41 5.24
N LEU A 5 -18.19 -17.36 4.74
CA LEU A 5 -18.03 -16.72 3.42
C LEU A 5 -17.56 -15.28 3.70
N ALA A 6 -16.62 -14.66 3.00
CA ALA A 6 -16.41 -14.74 1.58
C ALA A 6 -14.98 -14.31 1.18
N ASN A 7 -14.38 -15.12 0.32
CA ASN A 7 -13.20 -14.86 -0.47
C ASN A 7 -13.69 -14.25 -1.80
N TRP A 8 -13.32 -13.01 -2.17
CA TRP A 8 -13.73 -12.38 -3.44
C TRP A 8 -12.51 -11.85 -4.20
N HIS A 9 -12.08 -12.59 -5.23
CA HIS A 9 -11.05 -12.22 -6.21
C HIS A 9 -11.69 -11.61 -7.46
N ALA A 10 -11.13 -10.57 -8.11
CA ALA A 10 -11.21 -10.35 -9.57
C ALA A 10 -10.32 -9.20 -10.11
N ASN A 11 -9.53 -9.49 -11.15
CA ASN A 11 -8.61 -8.58 -11.87
C ASN A 11 -9.30 -7.61 -12.86
N GLY A 12 -8.66 -6.46 -13.19
CA GLY A 12 -9.05 -5.57 -14.29
C GLY A 12 -7.91 -4.66 -14.79
N GLN A 13 -7.66 -4.67 -16.11
CA GLN A 13 -6.51 -4.10 -16.83
C GLN A 13 -6.53 -2.57 -17.00
N PHE A 14 -5.34 -2.01 -17.30
CA PHE A 14 -5.07 -0.65 -17.79
C PHE A 14 -6.11 -0.12 -18.81
N HIS A 15 -6.75 1.00 -18.46
CA HIS A 15 -7.19 2.02 -19.41
C HIS A 15 -7.05 3.40 -18.74
N PHE A 16 -6.26 4.28 -19.38
CA PHE A 16 -6.13 5.68 -19.00
C PHE A 16 -7.34 6.44 -19.56
N ASP A 17 -8.30 6.77 -18.71
CA ASP A 17 -9.07 8.01 -18.81
C ASP A 17 -9.52 8.43 -17.42
N SER A 18 -9.47 9.73 -17.14
CA SER A 18 -9.65 10.28 -15.81
C SER A 18 -11.14 10.49 -15.53
N GLU A 19 -11.70 9.81 -14.52
CA GLU A 19 -12.75 10.27 -13.58
C GLU A 19 -13.32 9.05 -12.82
N GLU A 20 -13.38 9.15 -11.48
CA GLU A 20 -13.78 8.12 -10.50
C GLU A 20 -12.88 6.87 -10.42
N ALA A 21 -11.88 6.92 -9.52
CA ALA A 21 -11.13 5.73 -9.10
C ALA A 21 -12.02 4.83 -8.23
N ASP A 22 -12.87 4.06 -8.90
CA ASP A 22 -13.50 2.85 -8.37
C ASP A 22 -12.41 1.93 -7.80
N ALA A 23 -12.62 1.44 -6.58
CA ALA A 23 -11.70 0.56 -5.88
C ALA A 23 -11.55 -0.76 -6.66
N VAL A 24 -10.50 -0.87 -7.45
CA VAL A 24 -10.15 -2.10 -8.17
C VAL A 24 -9.49 -3.05 -7.16
N ASP A 25 -10.21 -4.08 -6.76
CA ASP A 25 -9.75 -5.14 -5.84
C ASP A 25 -8.76 -6.08 -6.54
N VAL A 26 -7.52 -5.62 -6.70
CA VAL A 26 -6.43 -6.46 -7.19
C VAL A 26 -6.02 -7.41 -6.06
N GLN A 27 -6.33 -8.68 -6.24
CA GLN A 27 -5.85 -9.74 -5.37
C GLN A 27 -4.39 -10.07 -5.65
N VAL A 28 -3.52 -9.29 -5.01
CA VAL A 28 -2.09 -9.58 -4.96
C VAL A 28 -1.88 -10.52 -3.77
N THR A 29 -1.49 -11.76 -4.06
CA THR A 29 -0.98 -12.67 -3.05
C THR A 29 0.54 -12.52 -3.00
N TRP A 30 1.05 -12.09 -1.85
CA TRP A 30 2.49 -12.08 -1.59
C TRP A 30 2.93 -13.41 -0.95
N ASP A 31 4.23 -13.68 -0.99
CA ASP A 31 4.82 -14.84 -0.33
C ASP A 31 4.57 -14.82 1.19
N GLU A 32 4.62 -15.98 1.86
CA GLU A 32 4.40 -16.08 3.32
C GLU A 32 5.44 -15.29 4.14
N ASP A 33 6.62 -15.03 3.55
CA ASP A 33 7.70 -14.25 4.16
C ASP A 33 7.63 -12.75 3.84
N ALA A 34 6.63 -12.31 3.07
CA ALA A 34 6.45 -10.90 2.75
C ALA A 34 5.95 -10.12 3.96
N ILE A 35 6.49 -8.91 4.14
CA ILE A 35 6.10 -7.96 5.18
C ILE A 35 5.31 -6.85 4.51
N VAL A 36 4.00 -6.84 4.74
CA VAL A 36 3.09 -5.83 4.21
C VAL A 36 3.00 -4.66 5.19
N ILE A 37 3.25 -3.45 4.71
CA ILE A 37 3.14 -2.22 5.48
C ILE A 37 1.84 -1.50 5.08
N ASP A 38 0.89 -1.45 6.00
CA ASP A 38 -0.40 -0.80 5.82
C ASP A 38 -0.41 0.67 6.26
N SER A 39 -1.37 1.42 5.72
CA SER A 39 -1.66 2.78 6.16
C SER A 39 -2.48 2.77 7.45
N PRO A 40 -2.06 3.49 8.51
CA PRO A 40 -2.86 3.61 9.73
C PRO A 40 -4.04 4.58 9.58
N VAL A 41 -4.12 5.33 8.48
CA VAL A 41 -5.09 6.42 8.28
C VAL A 41 -5.69 6.42 6.88
N SER A 42 -6.81 7.10 6.72
CA SER A 42 -7.33 7.45 5.39
C SER A 42 -6.83 8.83 4.97
N GLY A 43 -6.48 9.01 3.70
CA GLY A 43 -5.84 10.23 3.19
C GLY A 43 -5.35 10.08 1.75
N SER A 44 -4.18 10.66 1.46
CA SER A 44 -3.47 10.48 0.20
C SER A 44 -1.98 10.28 0.41
N VAL A 45 -1.31 9.62 -0.52
CA VAL A 45 0.16 9.54 -0.54
C VAL A 45 0.71 10.90 -0.95
N TRP A 46 1.45 11.57 -0.07
CA TRP A 46 2.15 12.80 -0.39
C TRP A 46 3.42 12.48 -1.17
N LYS A 47 4.26 11.58 -0.63
CA LYS A 47 5.59 11.29 -1.18
C LYS A 47 5.98 9.85 -0.94
N MET A 48 6.65 9.25 -1.93
CA MET A 48 7.36 7.98 -1.74
C MET A 48 8.82 8.28 -1.41
N GLU A 49 9.33 7.75 -0.31
CA GLU A 49 10.72 7.96 0.13
C GLU A 49 11.66 6.83 -0.32
N VAL A 50 11.10 5.80 -0.97
CA VAL A 50 11.84 4.63 -1.43
C VAL A 50 11.44 4.24 -2.85
N SER A 51 12.26 3.39 -3.46
CA SER A 51 12.00 2.78 -4.77
C SER A 51 12.01 1.25 -4.69
N GLU A 52 11.35 0.58 -5.62
CA GLU A 52 11.42 -0.88 -5.76
C GLU A 52 12.88 -1.35 -5.91
N GLY A 53 13.22 -2.47 -5.27
CA GLY A 53 14.57 -3.01 -5.17
C GLY A 53 15.46 -2.33 -4.12
N GLN A 54 15.01 -1.25 -3.47
CA GLN A 54 15.79 -0.58 -2.44
C GLN A 54 15.81 -1.39 -1.13
N THR A 55 16.99 -1.53 -0.52
CA THR A 55 17.10 -2.05 0.85
C THR A 55 16.79 -0.96 1.87
N VAL A 56 15.97 -1.30 2.87
CA VAL A 56 15.55 -0.41 3.96
C VAL A 56 15.93 -0.99 5.32
N GLN A 57 16.04 -0.13 6.33
CA GLN A 57 16.23 -0.54 7.73
C GLN A 57 14.95 -0.34 8.55
N ALA A 58 14.82 -1.07 9.65
CA ALA A 58 13.75 -0.83 10.62
C ALA A 58 13.73 0.65 11.06
N GLY A 59 12.55 1.28 11.05
CA GLY A 59 12.36 2.69 11.36
C GLY A 59 12.72 3.66 10.22
N GLN A 60 13.15 3.18 9.06
CA GLN A 60 13.33 4.03 7.87
C GLN A 60 11.96 4.45 7.32
N VAL A 61 11.82 5.70 6.90
CA VAL A 61 10.60 6.20 6.26
C VAL A 61 10.48 5.60 4.86
N LEU A 62 9.31 5.04 4.56
CA LEU A 62 8.95 4.42 3.28
C LEU A 62 8.11 5.37 2.42
N ALA A 63 7.14 6.02 3.04
CA ALA A 63 6.24 6.97 2.41
C ALA A 63 5.81 8.04 3.42
N ILE A 64 5.33 9.17 2.91
CA ILE A 64 4.66 10.21 3.68
C ILE A 64 3.23 10.27 3.18
N LEU A 65 2.27 10.10 4.09
CA LEU A 65 0.86 10.29 3.80
C LEU A 65 0.41 11.69 4.24
N GLU A 66 -0.64 12.19 3.61
CA GLU A 66 -1.37 13.37 4.05
C GLU A 66 -2.76 12.96 4.52
N SER A 67 -3.14 13.38 5.73
CA SER A 67 -4.53 13.32 6.18
C SER A 67 -4.86 14.56 7.00
N MET A 68 -5.98 15.22 6.70
CA MET A 68 -6.42 16.42 7.41
C MET A 68 -5.34 17.51 7.55
N LYS A 69 -4.56 17.75 6.49
CA LYS A 69 -3.41 18.70 6.44
C LYS A 69 -2.23 18.32 7.34
N MET A 70 -2.17 17.08 7.82
CA MET A 70 -1.07 16.54 8.60
C MET A 70 -0.27 15.53 7.79
N GLU A 71 1.05 15.67 7.82
CA GLU A 71 1.98 14.69 7.27
C GLU A 71 2.17 13.53 8.25
N ILE A 72 2.05 12.30 7.75
CA ILE A 72 2.05 11.07 8.52
C ILE A 72 3.08 10.12 7.89
N PRO A 73 4.30 10.04 8.44
CA PRO A 73 5.34 9.15 7.93
C PRO A 73 4.98 7.69 8.20
N ILE A 74 5.19 6.86 7.18
CA ILE A 74 5.08 5.40 7.25
C ILE A 74 6.49 4.84 7.36
N TYR A 75 6.68 3.97 8.35
CA TYR A 75 7.99 3.43 8.69
C TYR A 75 8.08 1.94 8.34
N ALA A 76 9.25 1.50 7.92
CA ALA A 76 9.57 0.08 7.83
C ALA A 76 9.56 -0.52 9.24
N THR A 77 8.81 -1.62 9.43
CA THR A 77 8.78 -2.36 10.70
C THR A 77 10.08 -3.11 10.95
N GLU A 78 10.75 -3.54 9.89
CA GLU A 78 12.02 -4.27 9.95
C GLU A 78 12.92 -3.97 8.75
N LYS A 79 14.12 -4.57 8.73
CA LYS A 79 15.01 -4.49 7.58
C LYS A 79 14.47 -5.41 6.48
N GLY A 80 14.42 -4.90 5.24
CA GLY A 80 14.04 -5.70 4.08
C GLY A 80 14.41 -5.01 2.78
N VAL A 81 14.00 -5.58 1.67
CA VAL A 81 14.06 -5.03 0.32
C VAL A 81 12.65 -4.70 -0.11
N VAL A 82 12.44 -3.48 -0.61
CA VAL A 82 11.15 -3.06 -1.19
C VAL A 82 10.89 -3.89 -2.43
N THR A 83 9.85 -4.72 -2.42
CA THR A 83 9.45 -5.53 -3.58
C THR A 83 8.40 -4.81 -4.41
N ASP A 84 7.45 -4.16 -3.74
CA ASP A 84 6.29 -3.56 -4.39
C ASP A 84 5.94 -2.21 -3.76
N LEU A 85 5.71 -1.21 -4.62
CA LEU A 85 5.06 0.05 -4.24
C LEU A 85 3.63 0.05 -4.77
N LEU A 86 2.66 -0.21 -3.88
CA LEU A 86 1.27 -0.46 -4.27
C LEU A 86 0.50 0.82 -4.58
N LEU A 87 1.06 1.97 -4.20
CA LEU A 87 0.49 3.29 -4.40
C LEU A 87 1.57 4.23 -4.93
N THR A 88 1.13 5.23 -5.69
CA THR A 88 1.98 6.31 -6.19
C THR A 88 1.65 7.62 -5.49
N GLU A 89 2.52 8.62 -5.63
CA GLU A 89 2.26 9.97 -5.13
C GLU A 89 0.95 10.51 -5.71
N GLY A 90 0.14 11.13 -4.85
CA GLY A 90 -1.21 11.63 -5.16
C GLY A 90 -2.32 10.58 -5.07
N SER A 91 -2.01 9.28 -4.95
CA SER A 91 -3.03 8.24 -4.79
C SER A 91 -3.80 8.39 -3.48
N ARG A 92 -5.11 8.13 -3.50
CA ARG A 92 -5.90 8.00 -2.28
C ARG A 92 -5.53 6.72 -1.53
N VAL A 93 -5.58 6.79 -0.20
CA VAL A 93 -5.31 5.66 0.69
C VAL A 93 -6.39 5.58 1.76
N SER A 94 -6.82 4.36 2.08
CA SER A 94 -7.72 4.04 3.19
C SER A 94 -6.94 3.50 4.39
N ALA A 95 -7.51 3.60 5.59
CA ALA A 95 -6.93 2.94 6.75
C ALA A 95 -6.95 1.40 6.56
N GLY A 96 -5.84 0.74 6.87
CA GLY A 96 -5.61 -0.68 6.64
C GLY A 96 -5.27 -1.04 5.19
N GLN A 97 -5.20 -0.08 4.27
CA GLN A 97 -4.77 -0.34 2.89
C GLN A 97 -3.24 -0.50 2.83
N ALA A 98 -2.78 -1.55 2.15
CA ALA A 98 -1.36 -1.80 1.93
C ALA A 98 -0.73 -0.69 1.08
N VAL A 99 0.48 -0.26 1.45
CA VAL A 99 1.22 0.83 0.78
C VAL A 99 2.52 0.29 0.17
N VAL A 100 3.28 -0.47 0.95
CA VAL A 100 4.60 -1.02 0.58
C VAL A 100 4.69 -2.47 1.01
N VAL A 101 5.37 -3.29 0.21
CA VAL A 101 5.73 -4.66 0.58
C VAL A 101 7.24 -4.81 0.64
N LEU A 102 7.72 -5.45 1.70
CA LEU A 102 9.12 -5.75 1.94
C LEU A 102 9.35 -7.27 1.95
N LYS A 103 10.59 -7.67 1.66
CA LYS A 103 11.10 -9.04 1.78
C LYS A 103 12.50 -9.08 2.40
#